data_AF-A6R1D9-F1
#
_entry.id   AF-A6R1D9-F1
#
_cell.length_a   1.000
_cell.length_b   1.000
_cell.length_c   1.000
_cell.angle_alpha   90.00
_cell.angle_beta   90.00
_cell.angle_gamma   90.00
#
_symmetry.space_group_name_H-M   'P 1'
#
loop_
_entity.id
_entity.type
_entity.pdbx_description
1 polymer ?
#
loop_
_entity_poly.entity_id
_entity_poly.type
_entity_poly.pdbx_seq_one_letter_code
_entity_poly.pdbx_strand_id
1 'polypeptide(L)'
;MSTGVHARARVGIWSYFPFGSSPRRRSTSLPAKATRDQFEKPGRHSGDPHRSSKKFGFGDTFTVATMTQSQRTRYIKTGGIIAVLLLFLYVLLPGGQPSPSSIKTPVSNSKCTKPYDSTKPLIQYALMIDAGSTGSRIHVYRFNNCGPTPELEHEDFKMTEKKKGGAGLSSYADDPEAAARSLDPLMEVALKSVPKEYQSCSPVAVKATAGLRFLGPETSDKILDAVRNRLETVYPFPVVSKENGGVEIMDGKYEGVYAWITTNYLLGNIGTKERTPTAAVFDLGGGSTQIVFEPTFKSAGGLTEKLAEGDHKFSLDFGGRHFDLYQHSHLGYGLMKARDAIHRAIVEAKHESSPTDQSWLSKTLVNPCLSAGTSLTVNVTMGNGHPLGEVVEIKMIGPKDISSAAQCRGIADKILKKDADCKLAPCSFNGAHQPPLQKTFANEDLFIMSYFYDRTAPLGMPESFTLRDLQDLTAAVCAGQSNWGVFEGIGDAINELQERPEHCLDLSFMLSLLHTGYDLPLNRQVKIAKKINGNELGWCLGASLPLLNKVSGWQCRVKQVS
;
A
#
# COMPACT_ATOMS: atom_id res chain seq x y z
N MET A 1 -43.04 18.43 9.19
CA MET A 1 -42.80 17.23 10.01
C MET A 1 -41.35 16.85 9.83
N SER A 2 -40.56 17.00 10.89
CA SER A 2 -39.11 16.85 10.90
C SER A 2 -38.77 15.46 11.42
N THR A 3 -38.03 14.67 10.65
CA THR A 3 -37.45 13.40 11.12
C THR A 3 -35.94 13.51 11.01
N GLY A 4 -35.31 13.92 12.11
CA GLY A 4 -33.87 13.87 12.30
C GLY A 4 -33.41 12.43 12.47
N VAL A 5 -32.49 12.00 11.60
CA VAL A 5 -31.75 10.75 11.78
C VAL A 5 -30.55 11.06 12.67
N HIS A 6 -30.54 10.50 13.86
CA HIS A 6 -29.42 10.55 14.80
C HIS A 6 -28.19 9.84 14.20
N ALA A 7 -27.24 10.60 13.68
CA ALA A 7 -25.87 10.14 13.51
C ALA A 7 -25.24 9.99 14.90
N ARG A 8 -25.10 8.76 15.40
CA ARG A 8 -24.23 8.47 16.55
C ARG A 8 -22.79 8.74 16.13
N ALA A 9 -22.26 9.90 16.52
CA ALA A 9 -20.82 10.14 16.51
C ALA A 9 -20.16 9.09 17.41
N ARG A 10 -19.51 8.08 16.82
CA ARG A 10 -18.59 7.20 17.57
C ARG A 10 -17.41 8.07 18.00
N VAL A 11 -17.09 8.04 19.29
CA VAL A 11 -15.86 8.60 19.86
C VAL A 11 -14.68 8.05 19.05
N GLY A 12 -13.84 8.93 18.49
CA GLY A 12 -12.78 8.53 17.57
C GLY A 12 -11.84 7.51 18.21
N ILE A 13 -11.41 6.50 17.48
CA ILE A 13 -10.50 5.44 17.98
C ILE A 13 -9.19 6.01 18.55
N TRP A 14 -8.85 7.24 18.16
CA TRP A 14 -7.68 8.00 18.60
C TRP A 14 -7.88 8.80 19.90
N SER A 15 -9.11 8.91 20.41
CA SER A 15 -9.43 9.56 21.69
C SER A 15 -8.85 8.81 22.90
N TYR A 16 -8.39 7.57 22.70
CA TYR A 16 -7.84 6.67 23.73
C TYR A 16 -6.31 6.67 23.80
N PHE A 17 -5.65 7.70 23.24
CA PHE A 17 -4.22 7.92 23.42
C PHE A 17 -3.97 9.03 24.45
N PRO A 18 -4.06 8.75 25.78
CA PRO A 18 -3.66 9.72 26.78
C PRO A 18 -2.13 9.81 26.80
N PHE A 19 -1.58 10.78 26.07
CA PHE A 19 -0.16 11.14 26.23
C PHE A 19 -0.05 12.15 27.38
N GLY A 20 0.55 11.69 28.49
CA GLY A 20 0.71 12.47 29.70
C GLY A 20 1.31 13.87 29.50
N SER A 21 0.87 14.79 30.34
CA SER A 21 1.29 16.19 30.43
C SER A 21 2.68 16.35 31.09
N SER A 22 3.37 17.41 30.66
CA SER A 22 4.73 17.93 30.99
C SER A 22 5.04 18.21 32.49
N PRO A 23 6.21 18.79 32.90
CA PRO A 23 7.52 18.97 32.22
C PRO A 23 8.77 18.67 33.12
N ARG A 24 9.97 18.60 32.52
CA ARG A 24 11.18 19.21 33.11
C ARG A 24 12.14 19.76 32.05
N ARG A 25 12.27 21.09 32.02
CA ARG A 25 13.32 21.83 31.29
C ARG A 25 14.70 21.42 31.82
N ARG A 26 15.65 21.19 30.90
CA ARG A 26 17.06 21.50 31.14
C ARG A 26 17.63 22.17 29.88
N SER A 27 18.10 23.39 30.05
CA SER A 27 18.89 24.10 29.06
C SER A 27 20.29 23.51 29.01
N THR A 28 20.89 23.40 27.83
CA THR A 28 22.33 23.58 27.65
C THR A 28 22.61 24.17 26.28
N SER A 29 23.60 25.05 26.30
CA SER A 29 24.15 25.91 25.27
C SER A 29 24.81 25.21 24.09
N LEU A 30 24.78 25.91 22.95
CA LEU A 30 25.71 25.90 21.81
C LEU A 30 27.21 25.79 22.22
N PRO A 31 28.15 25.34 21.35
CA PRO A 31 28.44 26.03 20.08
C PRO A 31 28.89 25.19 18.86
N ALA A 32 29.04 25.97 17.79
CA ALA A 32 29.17 25.65 16.37
C ALA A 32 30.55 25.20 15.86
N LYS A 33 30.53 24.82 14.56
CA LYS A 33 31.58 24.69 13.52
C LYS A 33 31.99 23.24 13.26
N ALA A 34 32.30 22.78 12.06
CA ALA A 34 32.27 23.31 10.69
C ALA A 34 32.64 22.12 9.79
N THR A 35 32.09 21.98 8.57
CA THR A 35 32.81 21.43 7.42
C THR A 35 32.00 21.68 6.15
N ARG A 36 32.67 22.25 5.14
CA ARG A 36 32.25 22.31 3.75
C ARG A 36 33.43 21.85 2.90
N ASP A 37 33.22 20.86 2.04
CA ASP A 37 33.60 20.82 0.61
C ASP A 37 33.03 19.51 0.04
N GLN A 38 32.24 19.40 -1.03
CA GLN A 38 32.13 20.02 -2.36
C GLN A 38 33.32 19.72 -3.30
N PHE A 39 33.14 18.64 -4.07
CA PHE A 39 33.88 18.19 -5.26
C PHE A 39 35.19 17.41 -5.05
N GLU A 40 35.10 16.08 -5.03
CA GLU A 40 36.19 15.24 -5.53
C GLU A 40 35.71 13.93 -6.17
N LYS A 41 35.79 13.89 -7.50
CA LYS A 41 35.94 12.76 -8.46
C LYS A 41 36.73 13.36 -9.65
N PRO A 42 37.52 12.63 -10.47
CA PRO A 42 37.28 11.25 -10.94
C PRO A 42 38.51 10.35 -11.34
N GLY A 43 38.24 9.04 -11.51
CA GLY A 43 38.77 8.16 -12.58
C GLY A 43 40.20 7.62 -12.43
N ARG A 44 40.69 6.60 -13.16
CA ARG A 44 40.17 5.62 -14.14
C ARG A 44 41.38 4.75 -14.55
N HIS A 45 41.17 3.50 -14.98
CA HIS A 45 41.91 2.70 -16.01
C HIS A 45 41.84 1.20 -15.65
N SER A 46 40.93 0.42 -16.29
CA SER A 46 41.09 -0.32 -17.57
C SER A 46 41.98 -1.56 -17.42
N GLY A 47 41.64 -2.76 -17.89
CA GLY A 47 40.53 -3.27 -18.68
C GLY A 47 40.68 -4.81 -18.76
N ASP A 48 39.57 -5.50 -18.97
CA ASP A 48 39.47 -6.92 -19.36
C ASP A 48 40.08 -7.10 -20.78
N PRO A 49 40.48 -8.31 -21.27
CA PRO A 49 39.47 -9.33 -21.58
C PRO A 49 39.91 -10.83 -21.54
N HIS A 50 38.91 -11.66 -21.22
CA HIS A 50 38.51 -12.89 -21.95
C HIS A 50 39.26 -14.26 -21.79
N ARG A 51 38.51 -15.22 -21.20
CA ARG A 51 37.85 -16.38 -21.88
C ARG A 51 38.23 -17.81 -21.41
N SER A 52 37.27 -18.36 -20.66
CA SER A 52 36.67 -19.71 -20.73
C SER A 52 37.53 -20.99 -20.68
N SER A 53 37.20 -21.85 -19.71
CA SER A 53 36.47 -23.12 -19.89
C SER A 53 37.11 -24.38 -19.25
N LYS A 54 36.23 -25.14 -18.58
CA LYS A 54 36.23 -26.60 -18.35
C LYS A 54 37.21 -27.23 -17.34
N LYS A 55 36.63 -27.59 -16.19
CA LYS A 55 36.30 -28.97 -15.71
C LYS A 55 37.42 -30.03 -15.54
N PHE A 56 37.26 -30.72 -14.40
CA PHE A 56 37.75 -32.04 -13.98
C PHE A 56 39.14 -32.14 -13.33
N GLY A 57 39.15 -32.61 -12.09
CA GLY A 57 40.33 -33.09 -11.39
C GLY A 57 40.43 -34.61 -11.43
N PHE A 58 41.61 -35.13 -11.09
CA PHE A 58 41.88 -36.14 -10.05
C PHE A 58 43.38 -36.43 -10.03
N GLY A 59 43.95 -36.65 -8.84
CA GLY A 59 45.04 -37.61 -8.62
C GLY A 59 46.49 -37.17 -8.85
N ASP A 60 47.21 -37.05 -7.73
CA ASP A 60 48.61 -37.47 -7.48
C ASP A 60 49.69 -37.21 -8.53
N THR A 61 50.71 -36.42 -8.15
CA THR A 61 52.06 -36.97 -7.96
C THR A 61 52.92 -36.11 -7.03
N PHE A 62 53.52 -36.80 -6.07
CA PHE A 62 54.48 -36.34 -5.06
C PHE A 62 55.86 -36.07 -5.70
N THR A 63 56.58 -35.04 -5.26
CA THR A 63 58.05 -35.17 -5.18
C THR A 63 58.58 -34.44 -3.95
N VAL A 64 59.28 -35.25 -3.16
CA VAL A 64 59.81 -35.03 -1.82
C VAL A 64 61.00 -34.07 -1.84
N ALA A 65 61.00 -33.08 -0.94
CA ALA A 65 62.23 -32.56 -0.34
C ALA A 65 62.37 -33.18 1.06
N THR A 66 63.39 -34.03 1.20
CA THR A 66 63.67 -34.90 2.35
C THR A 66 64.14 -34.11 3.58
N MET A 67 63.38 -34.18 4.68
CA MET A 67 63.84 -33.79 6.02
C MET A 67 64.59 -34.93 6.71
N THR A 68 65.69 -34.61 7.39
CA THR A 68 66.63 -35.54 8.03
C THR A 68 66.03 -36.30 9.23
N GLN A 69 66.46 -37.56 9.40
CA GLN A 69 65.87 -38.60 10.24
C GLN A 69 65.91 -38.35 11.77
N SER A 70 66.63 -37.33 12.28
CA SER A 70 66.73 -37.07 13.73
C SER A 70 65.65 -36.12 14.27
N GLN A 71 65.00 -35.31 13.42
CA GLN A 71 63.93 -34.40 13.83
C GLN A 71 62.55 -35.08 13.90
N ARG A 72 62.28 -36.07 13.02
CA ARG A 72 61.00 -36.81 13.00
C ARG A 72 60.74 -37.59 14.30
N THR A 73 61.78 -38.14 14.92
CA THR A 73 61.63 -38.91 16.18
C THR A 73 61.31 -38.02 17.39
N ARG A 74 61.70 -36.73 17.37
CA ARG A 74 61.33 -35.78 18.44
C ARG A 74 59.86 -35.37 18.32
N TYR A 75 59.38 -35.04 17.12
CA TYR A 75 57.97 -34.66 16.93
C TYR A 75 56.99 -35.82 17.17
N ILE A 76 57.34 -37.05 16.80
CA ILE A 76 56.49 -38.23 17.05
C ILE A 76 56.40 -38.54 18.55
N LYS A 77 57.51 -38.42 19.31
CA LYS A 77 57.50 -38.65 20.76
C LYS A 77 56.73 -37.57 21.51
N THR A 78 56.90 -36.29 21.13
CA THR A 78 56.14 -35.19 21.74
C THR A 78 54.65 -35.24 21.38
N GLY A 79 54.32 -35.58 20.13
CA GLY A 79 52.94 -35.76 19.69
C GLY A 79 52.24 -36.94 20.39
N GLY A 80 52.95 -38.06 20.58
CA GLY A 80 52.43 -39.20 21.33
C GLY A 80 52.12 -38.88 22.80
N ILE A 81 52.99 -38.12 23.47
CA ILE A 81 52.77 -37.70 24.87
C ILE A 81 51.55 -36.75 24.98
N ILE A 82 51.41 -35.80 24.06
CA ILE A 82 50.28 -34.87 24.03
C ILE A 82 48.96 -35.62 23.76
N ALA A 83 48.97 -36.58 22.83
CA ALA A 83 47.77 -37.37 22.52
C ALA A 83 47.33 -38.23 23.72
N VAL A 84 48.27 -38.84 24.44
CA VAL A 84 47.96 -39.62 25.66
C VAL A 84 47.44 -38.71 26.77
N LEU A 85 48.01 -37.52 26.96
CA LEU A 85 47.53 -36.54 27.94
C LEU A 85 46.10 -36.04 27.63
N LEU A 86 45.80 -35.77 26.35
CA LEU A 86 44.46 -35.37 25.92
C LEU A 86 43.44 -36.51 26.08
N LEU A 87 43.84 -37.75 25.81
CA LEU A 87 42.98 -38.93 26.02
C LEU A 87 42.71 -39.15 27.53
N PHE A 88 43.72 -38.95 28.38
CA PHE A 88 43.58 -39.07 29.83
C PHE A 88 42.68 -37.98 30.42
N LEU A 89 42.78 -36.74 29.91
CA LEU A 89 41.87 -35.63 30.25
C LEU A 89 40.43 -35.90 29.78
N TYR A 90 40.24 -36.52 28.61
CA TYR A 90 38.92 -36.87 28.09
C TYR A 90 38.23 -37.96 28.91
N VAL A 91 38.98 -38.95 29.39
CA VAL A 91 38.43 -40.09 30.16
C VAL A 91 38.16 -39.73 31.63
N LEU A 92 38.84 -38.72 32.19
CA LEU A 92 38.69 -38.31 33.60
C LEU A 92 37.70 -37.17 33.85
N LEU A 93 37.07 -36.60 32.82
CA LEU A 93 36.00 -35.61 32.99
C LEU A 93 34.65 -36.32 33.26
N PRO A 94 34.00 -36.13 34.43
CA PRO A 94 32.69 -36.72 34.69
C PRO A 94 31.66 -36.13 33.72
N GLY A 95 31.02 -36.99 32.93
CA GLY A 95 29.92 -36.63 32.05
C GLY A 95 28.68 -36.20 32.85
N GLY A 96 28.63 -34.94 33.26
CA GLY A 96 27.40 -34.28 33.67
C GLY A 96 26.66 -33.80 32.42
N GLN A 97 25.56 -34.45 32.06
CA GLN A 97 24.63 -33.89 31.08
C GLN A 97 24.06 -32.57 31.64
N PRO A 98 24.24 -31.43 30.97
CA PRO A 98 23.40 -30.28 31.23
C PRO A 98 22.05 -30.57 30.57
N SER A 99 21.00 -30.67 31.38
CA SER A 99 19.63 -30.51 30.91
C SER A 99 19.56 -29.28 30.00
N PRO A 100 18.83 -29.31 28.87
CA PRO A 100 18.68 -28.14 28.03
C PRO A 100 17.80 -27.14 28.77
N SER A 101 18.42 -26.32 29.62
CA SER A 101 17.87 -25.03 29.96
C SER A 101 17.79 -24.29 28.62
N SER A 102 16.56 -24.06 28.16
CA SER A 102 16.30 -23.18 27.04
C SER A 102 16.85 -21.80 27.42
N ILE A 103 18.10 -21.54 27.04
CA ILE A 103 18.57 -20.17 26.88
C ILE A 103 17.75 -19.66 25.71
N LYS A 104 16.59 -19.09 26.04
CA LYS A 104 15.90 -18.17 25.16
C LYS A 104 16.91 -17.08 24.88
N THR A 105 17.55 -17.13 23.72
CA THR A 105 18.20 -15.95 23.15
C THR A 105 17.17 -14.84 23.29
N PRO A 106 17.46 -13.77 24.05
CA PRO A 106 16.58 -12.61 24.03
C PRO A 106 16.51 -12.21 22.57
N VAL A 107 15.31 -12.10 22.02
CA VAL A 107 15.10 -11.33 20.80
C VAL A 107 15.61 -9.94 21.14
N SER A 108 16.88 -9.71 20.80
CA SER A 108 17.61 -8.51 21.16
C SER A 108 16.94 -7.36 20.43
N ASN A 109 16.16 -6.57 21.16
CA ASN A 109 15.79 -5.26 20.67
C ASN A 109 17.04 -4.39 20.75
N SER A 110 17.61 -4.10 19.58
CA SER A 110 18.81 -3.27 19.45
C SER A 110 18.62 -1.83 19.95
N LYS A 111 17.37 -1.38 20.13
CA LYS A 111 17.03 0.02 20.45
C LYS A 111 16.77 0.30 21.93
N CYS A 112 16.08 -0.58 22.66
CA CYS A 112 15.86 -0.40 24.10
C CYS A 112 15.53 -1.72 24.80
N THR A 113 15.76 -1.76 26.11
CA THR A 113 15.57 -2.96 26.96
C THR A 113 14.34 -2.89 27.86
N LYS A 114 13.72 -1.71 27.99
CA LYS A 114 12.51 -1.49 28.80
C LYS A 114 11.47 -0.72 27.97
N PRO A 115 10.17 -1.06 28.11
CA PRO A 115 9.13 -0.31 27.44
C PRO A 115 9.02 1.11 28.00
N TYR A 116 8.71 2.07 27.13
CA TYR A 116 8.41 3.46 27.48
C TYR A 116 7.14 3.55 28.33
N ASP A 117 6.08 2.85 27.91
CA ASP A 117 4.86 2.61 28.70
C ASP A 117 4.91 1.22 29.33
N SER A 118 5.17 1.15 30.64
CA SER A 118 5.30 -0.11 31.38
C SER A 118 4.01 -0.95 31.44
N THR A 119 2.87 -0.39 31.05
CA THR A 119 1.59 -1.14 30.97
C THR A 119 1.49 -1.97 29.68
N LYS A 120 2.37 -1.73 28.71
CA LYS A 120 2.41 -2.40 27.41
C LYS A 120 3.70 -3.21 27.27
N PRO A 121 3.66 -4.35 26.56
CA PRO A 121 4.87 -5.14 26.33
C PRO A 121 5.85 -4.37 25.43
N LEU A 122 7.13 -4.67 25.57
CA LEU A 122 8.19 -4.06 24.76
C LEU A 122 7.99 -4.36 23.26
N ILE A 123 7.57 -5.58 22.94
CA ILE A 123 7.29 -6.05 21.58
C ILE A 123 5.81 -6.36 21.42
N GLN A 124 5.26 -5.89 20.31
CA GLN A 124 3.87 -6.07 19.94
C GLN A 124 3.78 -6.43 18.46
N TYR A 125 2.78 -7.25 18.11
CA TYR A 125 2.45 -7.53 16.72
C TYR A 125 1.01 -7.14 16.45
N ALA A 126 0.72 -6.71 15.22
CA ALA A 126 -0.63 -6.47 14.74
C ALA A 126 -0.76 -7.02 13.32
N LEU A 127 -1.88 -7.68 13.03
CA LEU A 127 -2.16 -8.30 11.75
C LEU A 127 -3.32 -7.59 11.07
N MET A 128 -3.13 -7.16 9.84
CA MET A 128 -4.17 -6.51 9.04
C MET A 128 -4.32 -7.23 7.71
N ILE A 129 -5.55 -7.60 7.38
CA ILE A 129 -5.91 -8.10 6.05
C ILE A 129 -6.67 -7.01 5.30
N ASP A 130 -6.09 -6.57 4.19
CA ASP A 130 -6.76 -5.76 3.17
C ASP A 130 -7.47 -6.69 2.20
N ALA A 131 -8.80 -6.71 2.24
CA ALA A 131 -9.63 -7.44 1.29
C ALA A 131 -10.07 -6.51 0.15
N GLY A 132 -9.14 -6.31 -0.80
CA GLY A 132 -9.33 -5.54 -2.02
C GLY A 132 -10.23 -6.23 -3.06
N SER A 133 -10.70 -5.47 -4.05
CA SER A 133 -11.57 -5.99 -5.11
C SER A 133 -10.86 -6.97 -6.06
N THR A 134 -9.56 -6.82 -6.28
CA THR A 134 -8.77 -7.65 -7.21
C THR A 134 -7.97 -8.75 -6.52
N GLY A 135 -7.85 -8.70 -5.19
CA GLY A 135 -7.03 -9.59 -4.38
C GLY A 135 -7.04 -9.19 -2.92
N SER A 136 -6.62 -10.10 -2.05
CA SER A 136 -6.46 -9.86 -0.62
C SER A 136 -4.97 -9.83 -0.26
N ARG A 137 -4.62 -9.07 0.78
CA ARG A 137 -3.23 -8.93 1.27
C ARG A 137 -3.21 -9.03 2.78
N ILE A 138 -2.13 -9.56 3.34
CA ILE A 138 -1.85 -9.51 4.78
C ILE A 138 -0.59 -8.71 5.04
N HIS A 139 -0.67 -7.92 6.10
CA HIS A 139 0.44 -7.22 6.71
C HIS A 139 0.59 -7.73 8.14
N VAL A 140 1.78 -8.25 8.46
CA VAL A 140 2.15 -8.66 9.81
C VAL A 140 3.19 -7.67 10.31
N TYR A 141 2.75 -6.75 11.16
CA TYR A 141 3.60 -5.69 11.68
C TYR A 141 4.21 -6.10 13.02
N ARG A 142 5.49 -5.80 13.21
CA ARG A 142 6.21 -5.89 14.48
C ARG A 142 6.58 -4.50 14.95
N PHE A 143 6.16 -4.14 16.17
CA PHE A 143 6.45 -2.84 16.78
C PHE A 143 7.25 -2.99 18.07
N ASN A 144 8.06 -1.98 18.37
CA ASN A 144 8.57 -1.76 19.71
C ASN A 144 7.88 -0.59 20.43
N ASN A 145 7.92 -0.65 21.75
CA ASN A 145 7.47 0.40 22.67
C ASN A 145 8.66 1.13 23.29
N CYS A 146 9.65 1.57 22.50
CA CYS A 146 10.83 2.30 23.01
C CYS A 146 10.60 3.81 23.17
N GLY A 147 9.53 4.35 22.59
CA GLY A 147 9.25 5.79 22.58
C GLY A 147 7.79 6.12 22.86
N PRO A 148 7.43 7.41 22.79
CA PRO A 148 6.07 7.87 23.05
C PRO A 148 5.05 7.34 22.05
N THR A 149 5.48 7.01 20.83
CA THR A 149 4.66 6.32 19.83
C THR A 149 5.25 4.96 19.51
N PRO A 150 4.40 3.94 19.20
CA PRO A 150 4.89 2.65 18.73
C PRO A 150 5.78 2.84 17.50
N GLU A 151 6.95 2.23 17.51
CA GLU A 151 7.90 2.28 16.39
C GLU A 151 7.83 0.98 15.61
N LEU A 152 7.59 1.06 14.31
CA LEU A 152 7.57 -0.08 13.40
C LEU A 152 9.00 -0.58 13.19
N GLU A 153 9.23 -1.85 13.49
CA GLU A 153 10.52 -2.50 13.33
C GLU A 153 10.60 -3.34 12.07
N HIS A 154 9.49 -4.02 11.73
CA HIS A 154 9.43 -4.94 10.60
C HIS A 154 8.00 -5.15 10.11
N GLU A 155 7.87 -5.43 8.82
CA GLU A 155 6.63 -5.84 8.16
C GLU A 155 6.89 -7.10 7.32
N ASP A 156 6.11 -8.15 7.56
CA ASP A 156 5.96 -9.25 6.63
C ASP A 156 4.68 -9.06 5.80
N PHE A 157 4.82 -9.10 4.47
CA PHE A 157 3.76 -8.83 3.52
C PHE A 157 3.53 -10.00 2.56
N LYS A 158 2.26 -10.32 2.29
CA LYS A 158 1.87 -11.27 1.24
C LYS A 158 0.56 -10.86 0.59
N MET A 159 0.48 -11.06 -0.72
CA MET A 159 -0.73 -10.87 -1.51
C MET A 159 -1.18 -12.21 -2.11
N THR A 160 -2.49 -12.37 -2.32
CA THR A 160 -3.05 -13.49 -3.06
C THR A 160 -2.59 -13.45 -4.52
N GLU A 161 -2.48 -14.63 -5.13
CA GLU A 161 -2.11 -14.74 -6.55
C GLU A 161 -3.21 -14.15 -7.44
N LYS A 162 -2.80 -13.44 -8.50
CA LYS A 162 -3.73 -12.86 -9.46
C LYS A 162 -4.43 -13.98 -10.23
N LYS A 163 -5.76 -13.90 -10.34
CA LYS A 163 -6.60 -14.85 -11.08
C LYS A 163 -7.49 -14.11 -12.07
N LYS A 164 -7.80 -14.78 -13.19
CA LYS A 164 -8.82 -14.29 -14.14
C LYS A 164 -10.18 -14.28 -13.42
N GLY A 165 -10.88 -13.14 -13.45
CA GLY A 165 -12.09 -12.92 -12.64
C GLY A 165 -11.85 -12.35 -11.24
N GLY A 166 -10.60 -12.05 -10.87
CA GLY A 166 -10.22 -11.49 -9.58
C GLY A 166 -9.92 -12.56 -8.52
N ALA A 167 -9.17 -12.15 -7.50
CA ALA A 167 -8.83 -13.00 -6.34
C ALA A 167 -9.24 -12.35 -5.01
N GLY A 168 -10.09 -11.33 -5.07
CA GLY A 168 -10.64 -10.65 -3.89
C GLY A 168 -11.83 -11.43 -3.32
N LEU A 169 -12.26 -11.06 -2.11
CA LEU A 169 -13.42 -11.71 -1.46
C LEU A 169 -14.70 -11.60 -2.32
N SER A 170 -14.85 -10.53 -3.09
CA SER A 170 -16.01 -10.33 -3.96
C SER A 170 -16.10 -11.31 -5.13
N SER A 171 -15.01 -12.00 -5.48
CA SER A 171 -15.00 -13.05 -6.51
C SER A 171 -15.67 -14.35 -6.06
N TYR A 172 -16.09 -14.42 -4.79
CA TYR A 172 -16.70 -15.59 -4.16
C TYR A 172 -18.13 -15.30 -3.67
N ALA A 173 -18.86 -14.44 -4.40
CA ALA A 173 -20.21 -13.99 -4.02
C ALA A 173 -21.17 -15.15 -3.67
N ASP A 174 -21.05 -16.27 -4.38
CA ASP A 174 -21.92 -17.44 -4.22
C ASP A 174 -21.36 -18.51 -3.25
N ASP A 175 -20.14 -18.35 -2.73
CA ASP A 175 -19.50 -19.29 -1.80
C ASP A 175 -18.70 -18.56 -0.69
N PRO A 176 -19.38 -18.12 0.39
CA PRO A 176 -18.76 -17.43 1.52
C PRO A 176 -17.63 -18.22 2.20
N GLU A 177 -17.74 -19.55 2.24
CA GLU A 177 -16.73 -20.41 2.86
C GLU A 177 -15.47 -20.52 2.00
N ALA A 178 -15.61 -20.54 0.66
CA ALA A 178 -14.47 -20.40 -0.24
C ALA A 178 -13.82 -19.01 -0.14
N ALA A 179 -14.63 -17.96 0.05
CA ALA A 179 -14.12 -16.61 0.31
C ALA A 179 -13.22 -16.61 1.56
N ALA A 180 -13.67 -17.23 2.65
CA ALA A 180 -12.89 -17.34 3.88
C ALA A 180 -11.61 -18.18 3.68
N ARG A 181 -11.70 -19.35 3.03
CA ARG A 181 -10.53 -20.20 2.71
C ARG A 181 -9.50 -19.51 1.81
N SER A 182 -9.92 -18.56 0.98
CA SER A 182 -9.00 -17.81 0.12
C SER A 182 -7.93 -17.03 0.90
N LEU A 183 -8.17 -16.76 2.20
CA LEU A 183 -7.25 -16.06 3.09
C LEU A 183 -6.23 -16.98 3.76
N ASP A 184 -6.34 -18.31 3.62
CA ASP A 184 -5.45 -19.27 4.30
C ASP A 184 -3.96 -19.06 3.98
N PRO A 185 -3.56 -18.89 2.70
CA PRO A 185 -2.14 -18.67 2.38
C PRO A 185 -1.59 -17.39 3.00
N LEU A 186 -2.46 -16.41 3.31
CA LEU A 186 -2.06 -15.19 3.99
C LEU A 186 -1.86 -15.45 5.49
N MET A 187 -2.77 -16.17 6.11
CA MET A 187 -2.66 -16.52 7.53
C MET A 187 -1.51 -17.49 7.83
N GLU A 188 -1.08 -18.30 6.86
CA GLU A 188 0.16 -19.09 6.96
C GLU A 188 1.40 -18.20 7.14
N VAL A 189 1.45 -17.05 6.45
CA VAL A 189 2.52 -16.06 6.63
C VAL A 189 2.47 -15.49 8.05
N ALA A 190 1.28 -15.18 8.57
CA ALA A 190 1.12 -14.76 9.96
C ALA A 190 1.65 -15.77 10.99
N LEU A 191 1.30 -17.04 10.84
CA LEU A 191 1.76 -18.12 11.71
C LEU A 191 3.28 -18.28 11.70
N LYS A 192 3.90 -18.11 10.52
CA LYS A 192 5.36 -18.19 10.37
C LYS A 192 6.08 -16.96 10.95
N SER A 193 5.49 -15.78 10.80
CA SER A 193 6.12 -14.50 11.14
C SER A 193 6.01 -14.16 12.62
N VAL A 194 4.91 -14.52 13.27
CA VAL A 194 4.68 -14.23 14.70
C VAL A 194 5.13 -15.41 15.57
N PRO A 195 6.10 -15.24 16.50
CA PRO A 195 6.53 -16.33 17.38
C PRO A 195 5.38 -16.85 18.28
N LYS A 196 5.39 -18.14 18.60
CA LYS A 196 4.30 -18.85 19.31
C LYS A 196 3.89 -18.21 20.65
N GLU A 197 4.81 -17.53 21.32
CA GLU A 197 4.56 -16.81 22.56
C GLU A 197 3.80 -15.50 22.37
N TYR A 198 3.84 -14.89 21.19
CA TYR A 198 3.14 -13.65 20.87
C TYR A 198 1.79 -13.89 20.16
N GLN A 199 1.61 -15.03 19.49
CA GLN A 199 0.43 -15.30 18.65
C GLN A 199 -0.90 -15.08 19.38
N SER A 200 -1.04 -15.60 20.61
CA SER A 200 -2.28 -15.45 21.40
C SER A 200 -2.60 -14.01 21.80
N CYS A 201 -1.65 -13.08 21.68
CA CYS A 201 -1.79 -11.67 22.01
C CYS A 201 -1.55 -10.74 20.81
N SER A 202 -1.61 -11.27 19.58
CA SER A 202 -1.39 -10.50 18.35
C SER A 202 -2.71 -10.37 17.60
N PRO A 203 -3.41 -9.22 17.68
CA PRO A 203 -4.73 -9.07 17.10
C PRO A 203 -4.72 -9.13 15.57
N VAL A 204 -5.73 -9.78 15.00
CA VAL A 204 -6.03 -9.74 13.56
C VAL A 204 -7.31 -8.95 13.31
N ALA A 205 -7.25 -8.10 12.28
CA ALA A 205 -8.41 -7.44 11.70
C ALA A 205 -8.44 -7.62 10.18
N VAL A 206 -9.64 -7.63 9.61
CA VAL A 206 -9.90 -7.67 8.17
C VAL A 206 -10.74 -6.46 7.81
N LYS A 207 -10.28 -5.69 6.82
CA LYS A 207 -11.07 -4.60 6.25
C LYS A 207 -11.28 -4.88 4.77
N ALA A 208 -12.54 -5.06 4.39
CA ALA A 208 -12.93 -5.10 2.99
C ALA A 208 -13.16 -3.69 2.45
N THR A 209 -12.83 -3.47 1.19
CA THR A 209 -12.95 -2.16 0.54
C THR A 209 -14.18 -2.10 -0.38
N ALA A 210 -14.20 -1.17 -1.35
CA ALA A 210 -15.34 -0.92 -2.22
C ALA A 210 -15.85 -2.14 -3.00
N GLY A 211 -14.99 -3.13 -3.29
CA GLY A 211 -15.37 -4.32 -4.04
C GLY A 211 -16.52 -5.12 -3.41
N LEU A 212 -16.45 -5.32 -2.09
CA LEU A 212 -17.48 -6.07 -1.36
C LEU A 212 -18.79 -5.26 -1.27
N ARG A 213 -18.72 -3.92 -1.13
CA ARG A 213 -19.90 -3.03 -1.08
C ARG A 213 -20.84 -3.23 -2.28
N PHE A 214 -20.29 -3.52 -3.45
CA PHE A 214 -21.08 -3.70 -4.68
C PHE A 214 -21.90 -5.00 -4.72
N LEU A 215 -21.61 -5.99 -3.87
CA LEU A 215 -22.39 -7.23 -3.80
C LEU A 215 -23.74 -7.09 -3.08
N GLY A 216 -23.95 -5.95 -2.41
CA GLY A 216 -25.09 -5.74 -1.53
C GLY A 216 -24.84 -6.26 -0.11
N PRO A 217 -25.64 -5.79 0.87
CA PRO A 217 -25.39 -6.01 2.29
C PRO A 217 -25.46 -7.49 2.68
N GLU A 218 -26.48 -8.23 2.21
CA GLU A 218 -26.69 -9.62 2.59
C GLU A 218 -25.51 -10.54 2.19
N THR A 219 -25.09 -10.47 0.93
CA THR A 219 -23.98 -11.26 0.40
C THR A 219 -22.66 -10.87 1.07
N SER A 220 -22.45 -9.57 1.27
CA SER A 220 -21.26 -9.06 1.97
C SER A 220 -21.17 -9.58 3.40
N ASP A 221 -22.27 -9.52 4.15
CA ASP A 221 -22.31 -9.93 5.55
C ASP A 221 -22.06 -11.44 5.69
N LYS A 222 -22.65 -12.26 4.81
CA LYS A 222 -22.38 -13.72 4.76
C LYS A 222 -20.89 -14.03 4.58
N ILE A 223 -20.22 -13.33 3.67
CA ILE A 223 -18.77 -13.47 3.45
C ILE A 223 -17.98 -13.04 4.68
N LEU A 224 -18.31 -11.90 5.28
CA LEU A 224 -17.59 -11.37 6.45
C LEU A 224 -17.78 -12.25 7.69
N ASP A 225 -18.97 -12.81 7.89
CA ASP A 225 -19.24 -13.73 9.00
C ASP A 225 -18.49 -15.06 8.79
N ALA A 226 -18.41 -15.59 7.57
CA ALA A 226 -17.59 -16.77 7.25
C ALA A 226 -16.09 -16.51 7.50
N VAL A 227 -15.58 -15.34 7.07
CA VAL A 227 -14.20 -14.91 7.34
C VAL A 227 -13.93 -14.83 8.85
N ARG A 228 -14.82 -14.20 9.61
CA ARG A 228 -14.68 -14.11 11.07
C ARG A 228 -14.67 -15.49 11.71
N ASN A 229 -15.65 -16.33 11.40
CA ASN A 229 -15.75 -17.68 11.95
C ASN A 229 -14.45 -18.48 11.70
N ARG A 230 -13.91 -18.38 10.49
CA ARG A 230 -12.66 -19.03 10.13
C ARG A 230 -11.46 -18.50 10.93
N LEU A 231 -11.32 -17.19 11.07
CA LEU A 231 -10.25 -16.58 11.88
C LEU A 231 -10.34 -16.97 13.37
N GLU A 232 -11.56 -17.06 13.88
CA GLU A 232 -11.82 -17.41 15.28
C GLU A 232 -11.54 -18.90 15.57
N THR A 233 -11.86 -19.79 14.63
CA THR A 233 -11.80 -21.25 14.85
C THR A 233 -10.49 -21.91 14.41
N VAL A 234 -9.83 -21.41 13.36
CA VAL A 234 -8.65 -22.07 12.76
C VAL A 234 -7.33 -21.51 13.29
N TYR A 235 -7.28 -20.23 13.65
CA TYR A 235 -6.03 -19.52 13.94
C TYR A 235 -5.91 -19.08 15.41
N PRO A 236 -4.68 -19.02 15.96
CA PRO A 236 -4.45 -18.69 17.37
C PRO A 236 -4.52 -17.19 17.69
N PHE A 237 -4.69 -16.34 16.67
CA PHE A 237 -4.69 -14.88 16.81
C PHE A 237 -6.04 -14.38 17.33
N PRO A 238 -6.10 -13.51 18.36
CA PRO A 238 -7.36 -12.89 18.76
C PRO A 238 -7.92 -12.04 17.62
N VAL A 239 -9.19 -12.24 17.29
CA VAL A 239 -9.91 -11.41 16.31
C VAL A 239 -10.47 -10.20 17.03
N VAL A 240 -10.32 -9.01 16.45
CA VAL A 240 -10.94 -7.80 16.99
C VAL A 240 -12.47 -7.95 17.01
N SER A 241 -13.11 -7.49 18.07
CA SER A 241 -14.55 -7.73 18.29
C SER A 241 -15.42 -7.13 17.18
N LYS A 242 -16.66 -7.63 17.05
CA LYS A 242 -17.61 -7.15 16.04
C LYS A 242 -17.99 -5.68 16.28
N GLU A 243 -18.10 -5.26 17.55
CA GLU A 243 -18.43 -3.88 17.94
C GLU A 243 -17.33 -2.89 17.55
N ASN A 244 -16.08 -3.35 17.55
CA ASN A 244 -14.90 -2.57 17.16
C ASN A 244 -14.49 -2.81 15.69
N GLY A 245 -15.34 -3.49 14.92
CA GLY A 245 -15.16 -3.62 13.48
C GLY A 245 -14.03 -4.57 13.07
N GLY A 246 -13.75 -5.65 13.79
CA GLY A 246 -12.59 -6.48 13.48
C GLY A 246 -12.60 -7.20 12.14
N VAL A 247 -13.78 -7.47 11.58
CA VAL A 247 -13.98 -7.99 10.23
C VAL A 247 -15.20 -7.25 9.71
N GLU A 248 -14.96 -6.27 8.84
CA GLU A 248 -15.98 -5.34 8.34
C GLU A 248 -15.61 -4.78 6.97
N ILE A 249 -16.58 -4.16 6.30
CA ILE A 249 -16.30 -3.24 5.22
C ILE A 249 -15.88 -1.90 5.83
N MET A 250 -14.66 -1.45 5.54
CA MET A 250 -14.18 -0.14 5.99
C MET A 250 -14.91 0.97 5.25
N ASP A 251 -15.19 2.11 5.88
CA ASP A 251 -15.68 3.31 5.19
C ASP A 251 -14.54 3.92 4.34
N GLY A 252 -14.86 4.43 3.15
CA GLY A 252 -13.88 5.11 2.29
C GLY A 252 -13.22 6.32 2.95
N LYS A 253 -13.91 6.98 3.89
CA LYS A 253 -13.35 8.03 4.74
C LYS A 253 -12.14 7.54 5.55
N TYR A 254 -12.26 6.36 6.16
CA TYR A 254 -11.18 5.79 6.97
C TYR A 254 -10.04 5.26 6.11
N GLU A 255 -10.33 4.72 4.93
CA GLU A 255 -9.33 4.26 3.96
C GLU A 255 -8.30 5.37 3.65
N GLY A 256 -8.79 6.55 3.25
CA GLY A 256 -7.91 7.68 2.96
C GLY A 256 -7.15 8.19 4.19
N VAL A 257 -7.83 8.32 5.34
CA VAL A 257 -7.19 8.83 6.57
C VAL A 257 -6.10 7.88 7.06
N TYR A 258 -6.32 6.57 7.03
CA TYR A 258 -5.31 5.60 7.42
C TYR A 258 -4.13 5.55 6.44
N ALA A 259 -4.36 5.77 5.14
CA ALA A 259 -3.28 5.93 4.16
C ALA A 259 -2.44 7.20 4.43
N TRP A 260 -3.10 8.30 4.81
CA TRP A 260 -2.44 9.53 5.24
C TRP A 260 -1.60 9.32 6.52
N ILE A 261 -2.14 8.61 7.52
CA ILE A 261 -1.41 8.27 8.75
C ILE A 261 -0.20 7.42 8.40
N THR A 262 -0.36 6.37 7.59
CA THR A 262 0.74 5.49 7.16
C THR A 262 1.86 6.28 6.49
N THR A 263 1.51 7.09 5.49
CA THR A 263 2.48 7.86 4.71
C THR A 263 3.27 8.80 5.63
N ASN A 264 2.57 9.60 6.43
CA ASN A 264 3.22 10.57 7.29
C ASN A 264 3.96 9.94 8.47
N TYR A 265 3.51 8.79 8.96
CA TYR A 265 4.22 8.02 9.99
C TYR A 265 5.53 7.47 9.44
N LEU A 266 5.52 6.86 8.25
CA LEU A 266 6.72 6.31 7.62
C LEU A 266 7.73 7.39 7.20
N LEU A 267 7.26 8.59 6.85
CA LEU A 267 8.09 9.77 6.59
C LEU A 267 8.63 10.43 7.86
N GLY A 268 8.11 10.10 9.05
CA GLY A 268 8.43 10.77 10.30
C GLY A 268 7.81 12.17 10.46
N ASN A 269 6.82 12.52 9.63
CA ASN A 269 6.12 13.80 9.69
C ASN A 269 5.13 13.88 10.88
N ILE A 270 4.70 12.72 11.40
CA ILE A 270 3.83 12.59 12.58
C ILE A 270 4.42 11.60 13.59
N GLY A 271 3.89 11.61 14.82
CA GLY A 271 4.36 10.74 15.91
C GLY A 271 5.27 11.45 16.92
N THR A 272 5.64 12.70 16.65
CA THR A 272 6.35 13.58 17.58
C THR A 272 5.54 14.85 17.83
N LYS A 273 5.92 15.63 18.86
CA LYS A 273 5.30 16.94 19.15
C LYS A 273 5.75 18.04 18.19
N GLU A 274 6.78 17.79 17.37
CA GLU A 274 7.31 18.77 16.43
C GLU A 274 6.30 19.01 15.29
N ARG A 275 6.11 20.27 14.89
CA ARG A 275 5.16 20.65 13.84
C ARG A 275 5.81 20.58 12.46
N THR A 276 6.07 19.37 11.99
CA THR A 276 6.53 19.12 10.63
C THR A 276 5.35 19.17 9.65
N PRO A 277 5.48 19.84 8.49
CA PRO A 277 4.48 19.78 7.42
C PRO A 277 4.22 18.33 7.02
N THR A 278 2.94 18.00 6.81
CA THR A 278 2.52 16.67 6.42
C THR A 278 2.42 16.56 4.90
N ALA A 279 2.56 15.36 4.36
CA ALA A 279 2.31 15.06 2.96
C ALA A 279 0.82 14.77 2.73
N ALA A 280 0.32 15.11 1.54
CA ALA A 280 -1.00 14.71 1.08
C ALA A 280 -0.96 13.30 0.46
N VAL A 281 -2.11 12.63 0.52
CA VAL A 281 -2.29 11.28 -0.02
C VAL A 281 -3.47 11.25 -0.98
N PHE A 282 -3.21 10.65 -2.15
CA PHE A 282 -4.18 10.41 -3.22
C PHE A 282 -4.13 8.92 -3.54
N ASP A 283 -5.16 8.20 -3.13
CA ASP A 283 -5.25 6.76 -3.33
C ASP A 283 -6.24 6.47 -4.47
N LEU A 284 -5.82 5.71 -5.46
CA LEU A 284 -6.67 5.29 -6.57
C LEU A 284 -6.86 3.78 -6.50
N GLY A 285 -8.00 3.38 -5.95
CA GLY A 285 -8.46 1.99 -5.93
C GLY A 285 -9.27 1.63 -7.16
N GLY A 286 -9.85 0.42 -7.16
CA GLY A 286 -10.68 -0.05 -8.28
C GLY A 286 -12.08 0.58 -8.30
N GLY A 287 -12.70 0.73 -7.13
CA GLY A 287 -14.08 1.22 -6.98
C GLY A 287 -14.21 2.69 -6.57
N SER A 288 -13.18 3.27 -5.94
CA SER A 288 -13.16 4.64 -5.46
C SER A 288 -11.75 5.24 -5.55
N THR A 289 -11.68 6.55 -5.36
CA THR A 289 -10.42 7.27 -5.13
C THR A 289 -10.56 8.20 -3.93
N GLN A 290 -9.51 8.29 -3.14
CA GLN A 290 -9.46 9.05 -1.90
C GLN A 290 -8.44 10.18 -1.99
N ILE A 291 -8.75 11.30 -1.35
CA ILE A 291 -7.85 12.43 -1.18
C ILE A 291 -7.85 12.83 0.31
N VAL A 292 -6.66 12.96 0.89
CA VAL A 292 -6.50 13.44 2.28
C VAL A 292 -5.29 14.36 2.40
N PHE A 293 -5.48 15.51 3.04
CA PHE A 293 -4.41 16.46 3.35
C PHE A 293 -4.75 17.35 4.54
N GLU A 294 -3.74 17.96 5.14
CA GLU A 294 -3.88 18.96 6.20
C GLU A 294 -3.83 20.37 5.56
N PRO A 295 -4.97 21.03 5.32
CA PRO A 295 -4.98 22.35 4.69
C PRO A 295 -4.38 23.42 5.62
N THR A 296 -3.47 24.24 5.08
CA THR A 296 -2.97 25.44 5.75
C THR A 296 -3.66 26.68 5.20
N PHE A 297 -4.49 27.33 6.02
CA PHE A 297 -5.15 28.57 5.64
C PHE A 297 -4.33 29.78 6.10
N LYS A 298 -4.13 30.75 5.21
CA LYS A 298 -3.47 32.02 5.56
C LYS A 298 -4.46 32.93 6.27
N SER A 299 -4.05 33.55 7.38
CA SER A 299 -4.82 34.66 7.95
C SER A 299 -4.66 35.89 7.07
N ALA A 300 -5.75 36.35 6.45
CA ALA A 300 -5.78 37.60 5.69
C ALA A 300 -6.72 38.59 6.40
N GLY A 301 -6.21 39.79 6.72
CA GLY A 301 -7.04 40.89 7.24
C GLY A 301 -7.73 40.65 8.59
N GLY A 302 -7.20 39.76 9.44
CA GLY A 302 -7.76 39.49 10.78
C GLY A 302 -8.87 38.43 10.82
N LEU A 303 -9.31 37.91 9.67
CA LEU A 303 -10.17 36.73 9.58
C LEU A 303 -9.29 35.50 9.26
N THR A 304 -9.36 34.48 10.11
CA THR A 304 -8.70 33.20 9.87
C THR A 304 -9.68 32.30 9.13
N GLU A 305 -9.46 32.12 7.82
CA GLU A 305 -10.12 31.04 7.08
C GLU A 305 -9.83 29.70 7.77
N LYS A 306 -10.85 28.85 7.87
CA LYS A 306 -10.75 27.53 8.49
C LYS A 306 -11.41 26.51 7.57
N LEU A 307 -11.03 25.26 7.74
CA LEU A 307 -11.73 24.15 7.11
C LEU A 307 -13.20 24.19 7.52
N ALA A 308 -14.09 24.13 6.54
CA ALA A 308 -15.52 24.11 6.79
C ALA A 308 -15.91 22.89 7.64
N GLU A 309 -17.00 23.03 8.38
CA GLU A 309 -17.55 21.90 9.13
C GLU A 309 -18.33 20.97 8.19
N GLY A 310 -18.26 19.67 8.46
CA GLY A 310 -18.96 18.64 7.68
C GLY A 310 -18.18 17.33 7.62
N ASP A 311 -18.73 16.35 6.91
CA ASP A 311 -18.16 14.99 6.87
C ASP A 311 -16.73 14.95 6.33
N HIS A 312 -16.39 15.91 5.46
CA HIS A 312 -15.07 16.09 4.85
C HIS A 312 -13.98 16.51 5.83
N LYS A 313 -14.34 17.05 7.00
CA LYS A 313 -13.39 17.38 8.07
C LYS A 313 -13.18 16.15 8.95
N PHE A 314 -11.92 15.81 9.19
CA PHE A 314 -11.52 14.74 10.10
C PHE A 314 -10.53 15.28 11.15
N SER A 315 -10.97 15.32 12.40
CA SER A 315 -10.12 15.68 13.52
C SER A 315 -9.40 14.45 14.07
N LEU A 316 -8.08 14.53 14.14
CA LEU A 316 -7.19 13.45 14.56
C LEU A 316 -6.23 13.95 15.63
N ASP A 317 -6.13 13.21 16.74
CA ASP A 317 -5.07 13.40 17.73
C ASP A 317 -4.06 12.25 17.62
N PHE A 318 -2.82 12.56 17.24
CA PHE A 318 -1.78 11.56 17.04
C PHE A 318 -0.40 12.09 17.46
N GLY A 319 0.38 11.29 18.19
CA GLY A 319 1.73 11.68 18.62
C GLY A 319 1.79 12.94 19.49
N GLY A 320 0.69 13.29 20.18
CA GLY A 320 0.58 14.52 20.97
C GLY A 320 0.33 15.80 20.14
N ARG A 321 -0.07 15.66 18.87
CA ARG A 321 -0.50 16.74 17.98
C ARG A 321 -1.95 16.53 17.56
N HIS A 322 -2.65 17.65 17.41
CA HIS A 322 -3.99 17.71 16.82
C HIS A 322 -3.88 18.08 15.34
N PHE A 323 -4.65 17.42 14.50
CA PHE A 323 -4.73 17.63 13.06
C PHE A 323 -6.18 17.78 12.65
N ASP A 324 -6.47 18.81 11.85
CA ASP A 324 -7.73 18.93 11.11
C ASP A 324 -7.44 18.59 9.65
N LEU A 325 -7.83 17.39 9.23
CA LEU A 325 -7.61 16.89 7.88
C LEU A 325 -8.84 17.17 7.03
N TYR A 326 -8.63 17.62 5.79
CA TYR A 326 -9.61 17.41 4.74
C TYR A 326 -9.49 15.97 4.26
N GLN A 327 -10.63 15.29 4.13
CA GLN A 327 -10.73 13.96 3.55
C GLN A 327 -11.95 13.86 2.64
N HIS A 328 -11.82 13.14 1.54
CA HIS A 328 -12.97 12.73 0.74
C HIS A 328 -12.71 11.41 0.01
N SER A 329 -13.77 10.64 -0.21
CA SER A 329 -13.75 9.38 -0.96
C SER A 329 -14.76 9.45 -2.10
N HIS A 330 -14.29 9.57 -3.34
CA HIS A 330 -15.12 9.58 -4.54
C HIS A 330 -15.48 8.15 -4.96
N LEU A 331 -16.57 7.61 -4.39
CA LEU A 331 -17.10 6.32 -4.79
C LEU A 331 -17.60 6.35 -6.25
N GLY A 332 -17.26 5.33 -7.04
CA GLY A 332 -17.57 5.28 -8.47
C GLY A 332 -16.51 5.93 -9.37
N TYR A 333 -15.45 6.48 -8.78
CA TYR A 333 -14.33 7.11 -9.50
C TYR A 333 -13.00 6.37 -9.31
N GLY A 334 -13.04 5.12 -8.86
CA GLY A 334 -11.87 4.23 -8.93
C GLY A 334 -11.57 3.83 -10.38
N LEU A 335 -10.37 3.32 -10.65
CA LEU A 335 -9.88 3.09 -12.01
C LEU A 335 -10.78 2.12 -12.81
N MET A 336 -11.30 1.06 -12.17
CA MET A 336 -12.19 0.12 -12.86
C MET A 336 -13.55 0.75 -13.16
N LYS A 337 -14.07 1.60 -12.26
CA LYS A 337 -15.32 2.34 -12.48
C LYS A 337 -15.17 3.45 -13.52
N ALA A 338 -13.99 4.05 -13.61
CA ALA A 338 -13.66 4.99 -14.67
C ALA A 338 -13.65 4.30 -16.05
N ARG A 339 -13.11 3.07 -16.16
CA ARG A 339 -13.21 2.26 -17.39
C ARG A 339 -14.66 2.01 -17.78
N ASP A 340 -15.46 1.48 -16.84
CA ASP A 340 -16.89 1.24 -17.05
C ASP A 340 -17.59 2.51 -17.59
N ALA A 341 -17.34 3.67 -16.94
CA ALA A 341 -17.93 4.95 -17.30
C ALA A 341 -17.47 5.48 -18.66
N ILE A 342 -16.17 5.35 -18.99
CA ILE A 342 -15.60 5.81 -20.26
C ILE A 342 -16.12 4.95 -21.42
N HIS A 343 -16.13 3.62 -21.27
CA HIS A 343 -16.69 2.72 -22.28
C HIS A 343 -18.17 3.01 -22.52
N ARG A 344 -18.94 3.18 -21.44
CA ARG A 344 -20.34 3.56 -21.51
C ARG A 344 -20.54 4.89 -22.22
N ALA A 345 -19.77 5.93 -21.89
CA ALA A 345 -19.88 7.24 -22.52
C ALA A 345 -19.67 7.20 -24.04
N ILE A 346 -18.78 6.32 -24.52
CA ILE A 346 -18.52 6.10 -25.95
C ILE A 346 -19.69 5.40 -26.63
N VAL A 347 -20.25 4.36 -25.99
CA VAL A 347 -21.42 3.62 -26.48
C VAL A 347 -22.66 4.52 -26.51
N GLU A 348 -22.90 5.30 -25.46
CA GLU A 348 -23.99 6.28 -25.39
C GLU A 348 -23.84 7.33 -26.48
N ALA A 349 -22.66 7.93 -26.67
CA ALA A 349 -22.42 8.91 -27.73
C ALA A 349 -22.66 8.31 -29.13
N LYS A 350 -22.28 7.05 -29.35
CA LYS A 350 -22.55 6.37 -30.63
C LYS A 350 -24.05 6.14 -30.83
N HIS A 351 -24.75 5.70 -29.79
CA HIS A 351 -26.20 5.50 -29.84
C HIS A 351 -26.95 6.83 -30.09
N GLU A 352 -26.59 7.90 -29.37
CA GLU A 352 -27.18 9.24 -29.55
C GLU A 352 -26.99 9.78 -30.97
N SER A 353 -25.83 9.50 -31.59
CA SER A 353 -25.55 9.90 -32.98
C SER A 353 -26.36 9.14 -34.03
N SER A 354 -26.90 7.96 -33.67
CA SER A 354 -27.65 7.10 -34.59
C SER A 354 -28.68 6.25 -33.82
N PRO A 355 -29.75 6.85 -33.26
CA PRO A 355 -30.59 6.18 -32.26
C PRO A 355 -31.33 4.93 -32.75
N THR A 356 -31.65 4.88 -34.05
CA THR A 356 -32.40 3.78 -34.68
C THR A 356 -31.52 2.74 -35.36
N ASP A 357 -30.23 3.04 -35.59
CA ASP A 357 -29.29 2.10 -36.19
C ASP A 357 -28.62 1.29 -35.09
N GLN A 358 -28.86 -0.02 -35.06
CA GLN A 358 -28.16 -0.95 -34.17
C GLN A 358 -27.13 -1.82 -34.92
N SER A 359 -26.98 -1.62 -36.23
CA SER A 359 -26.05 -2.40 -37.06
C SER A 359 -24.58 -2.21 -36.70
N TRP A 360 -24.26 -1.16 -35.94
CA TRP A 360 -22.91 -0.92 -35.43
C TRP A 360 -22.54 -1.79 -34.22
N LEU A 361 -23.52 -2.38 -33.52
CA LEU A 361 -23.26 -3.29 -32.39
C LEU A 361 -22.49 -4.55 -32.82
N SER A 362 -22.75 -5.03 -34.04
CA SER A 362 -22.03 -6.17 -34.62
C SER A 362 -20.71 -5.77 -35.31
N LYS A 363 -20.39 -4.48 -35.36
CA LYS A 363 -19.15 -3.94 -35.95
C LYS A 363 -18.17 -3.56 -34.84
N THR A 364 -16.91 -3.40 -35.22
CA THR A 364 -15.89 -2.89 -34.29
C THR A 364 -16.04 -1.39 -34.11
N LEU A 365 -16.23 -0.93 -32.87
CA LEU A 365 -16.37 0.47 -32.52
C LEU A 365 -15.00 1.09 -32.22
N VAL A 366 -14.73 2.27 -32.78
CA VAL A 366 -13.50 3.00 -32.47
C VAL A 366 -13.61 3.60 -31.06
N ASN A 367 -12.63 3.29 -30.22
CA ASN A 367 -12.50 3.84 -28.88
C ASN A 367 -11.17 4.61 -28.77
N PRO A 368 -11.20 5.96 -28.69
CA PRO A 368 -9.98 6.77 -28.59
C PRO A 368 -9.20 6.59 -27.29
N CYS A 369 -9.77 5.89 -26.30
CA CYS A 369 -9.09 5.53 -25.06
C CYS A 369 -8.35 4.20 -25.10
N LEU A 370 -8.44 3.44 -26.19
CA LEU A 370 -7.55 2.28 -26.38
C LEU A 370 -6.29 2.74 -27.10
N SER A 371 -5.15 2.14 -26.75
CA SER A 371 -3.89 2.41 -27.44
C SER A 371 -4.03 2.09 -28.94
N ALA A 372 -3.41 2.91 -29.79
CA ALA A 372 -3.57 2.80 -31.23
C ALA A 372 -3.30 1.36 -31.74
N GLY A 373 -4.22 0.85 -32.57
CA GLY A 373 -4.17 -0.51 -33.12
C GLY A 373 -4.56 -1.66 -32.19
N THR A 374 -4.72 -1.44 -30.87
CA THR A 374 -5.14 -2.49 -29.94
C THR A 374 -6.65 -2.71 -29.97
N SER A 375 -7.11 -3.92 -29.64
CA SER A 375 -8.54 -4.27 -29.61
C SER A 375 -8.92 -4.95 -28.30
N LEU A 376 -10.15 -4.74 -27.84
CA LEU A 376 -10.71 -5.38 -26.66
C LEU A 376 -12.21 -5.61 -26.86
N THR A 377 -12.73 -6.75 -26.42
CA THR A 377 -14.18 -6.96 -26.29
C THR A 377 -14.59 -6.68 -24.84
N VAL A 378 -15.58 -5.81 -24.66
CA VAL A 378 -16.06 -5.39 -23.34
C VAL A 378 -17.57 -5.58 -23.22
N ASN A 379 -18.02 -5.94 -22.02
CA ASN A 379 -19.43 -5.94 -21.66
C ASN A 379 -19.77 -4.60 -20.99
N VAL A 380 -20.54 -3.76 -21.66
CA VAL A 380 -20.90 -2.42 -21.20
C VAL A 380 -22.27 -2.45 -20.54
N THR A 381 -22.33 -2.09 -19.26
CA THR A 381 -23.59 -1.97 -18.52
C THR A 381 -24.27 -0.63 -18.81
N MET A 382 -25.41 -0.67 -19.49
CA MET A 382 -26.19 0.52 -19.89
C MET A 382 -27.28 0.88 -18.87
N GLY A 383 -27.71 -0.09 -18.06
CA GLY A 383 -28.75 0.07 -17.03
C GLY A 383 -30.14 -0.39 -17.49
N ASN A 384 -31.03 -0.57 -16.52
CA ASN A 384 -32.35 -1.18 -16.74
C ASN A 384 -33.21 -0.33 -17.68
N GLY A 385 -33.84 -0.99 -18.66
CA GLY A 385 -34.72 -0.32 -19.62
C GLY A 385 -34.02 0.49 -20.72
N HIS A 386 -32.69 0.39 -20.83
CA HIS A 386 -31.96 1.06 -21.91
C HIS A 386 -32.32 0.45 -23.29
N PRO A 387 -32.51 1.24 -24.37
CA PRO A 387 -32.92 0.74 -25.69
C PRO A 387 -32.00 -0.31 -26.32
N LEU A 388 -30.73 -0.33 -25.92
CA LEU A 388 -29.74 -1.31 -26.38
C LEU A 388 -29.70 -2.61 -25.54
N GLY A 389 -30.51 -2.70 -24.47
CA GLY A 389 -30.43 -3.76 -23.46
C GLY A 389 -29.61 -3.33 -22.24
N GLU A 390 -29.72 -4.10 -21.14
CA GLU A 390 -29.07 -3.77 -19.86
C GLU A 390 -27.55 -3.90 -19.92
N VAL A 391 -27.06 -4.89 -20.68
CA VAL A 391 -25.65 -5.14 -20.94
C VAL A 391 -25.47 -5.38 -22.43
N VAL A 392 -24.46 -4.74 -23.00
CA VAL A 392 -24.12 -4.84 -24.42
C VAL A 392 -22.67 -5.30 -24.55
N GLU A 393 -22.46 -6.43 -25.22
CA GLU A 393 -21.12 -6.85 -25.62
C GLU A 393 -20.70 -6.08 -26.87
N ILE A 394 -19.54 -5.44 -26.83
CA ILE A 394 -19.01 -4.68 -27.97
C ILE A 394 -17.52 -4.87 -28.14
N LYS A 395 -17.11 -5.09 -29.39
CA LYS A 395 -15.70 -5.10 -29.78
C LYS A 395 -15.25 -3.67 -30.05
N MET A 396 -14.25 -3.21 -29.32
CA MET A 396 -13.65 -1.90 -29.47
C MET A 396 -12.23 -1.99 -30.04
N ILE A 397 -11.81 -0.97 -30.79
CA ILE A 397 -10.44 -0.83 -31.33
C ILE A 397 -9.92 0.59 -31.12
N GLY A 398 -8.64 0.72 -30.78
CA GLY A 398 -7.95 2.01 -30.78
C GLY A 398 -7.86 2.60 -32.19
N PRO A 399 -7.70 3.93 -32.32
CA PRO A 399 -7.48 4.56 -33.62
C PRO A 399 -6.24 4.00 -34.34
N LYS A 400 -6.16 4.18 -35.66
CA LYS A 400 -4.98 3.78 -36.44
C LYS A 400 -3.92 4.89 -36.40
N ASP A 401 -2.69 4.52 -36.08
CA ASP A 401 -1.45 5.26 -36.35
C ASP A 401 -1.36 6.71 -35.80
N ILE A 402 -2.22 7.11 -34.86
CA ILE A 402 -2.22 8.46 -34.25
C ILE A 402 -2.57 8.34 -32.76
N SER A 403 -1.84 9.08 -31.92
CA SER A 403 -2.16 9.20 -30.49
C SER A 403 -3.50 9.92 -30.30
N SER A 404 -4.43 9.27 -29.61
CA SER A 404 -5.75 9.82 -29.27
C SER A 404 -5.87 10.27 -27.81
N ALA A 405 -4.73 10.54 -27.16
CA ALA A 405 -4.66 10.95 -25.76
C ALA A 405 -5.55 12.17 -25.44
N ALA A 406 -5.58 13.17 -26.32
CA ALA A 406 -6.40 14.37 -26.13
C ALA A 406 -7.91 14.07 -26.18
N GLN A 407 -8.34 13.24 -27.14
CA GLN A 407 -9.73 12.82 -27.25
C GLN A 407 -10.14 11.96 -26.05
N CYS A 408 -9.29 11.03 -25.62
CA CYS A 408 -9.56 10.22 -24.44
C CYS A 408 -9.65 11.08 -23.17
N ARG A 409 -8.73 12.02 -23.00
CA ARG A 409 -8.76 13.00 -21.89
C ARG A 409 -10.07 13.79 -21.89
N GLY A 410 -10.57 14.23 -23.04
CA GLY A 410 -11.87 14.92 -23.12
C GLY A 410 -13.05 14.07 -22.63
N ILE A 411 -13.03 12.76 -22.91
CA ILE A 411 -14.05 11.81 -22.40
C ILE A 411 -13.87 11.61 -20.89
N ALA A 412 -12.62 11.45 -20.43
CA ALA A 412 -12.30 11.31 -19.02
C ALA A 412 -12.69 12.57 -18.20
N ASP A 413 -12.50 13.77 -18.75
CA ASP A 413 -12.94 15.03 -18.13
C ASP A 413 -14.47 15.09 -18.03
N LYS A 414 -15.21 14.60 -19.05
CA LYS A 414 -16.69 14.57 -19.05
C LYS A 414 -17.24 13.73 -17.90
N ILE A 415 -16.64 12.57 -17.60
CA ILE A 415 -17.16 11.68 -16.54
C ILE A 415 -16.98 12.26 -15.14
N LEU A 416 -16.09 13.24 -14.93
CA LEU A 416 -15.89 13.91 -13.64
C LEU A 416 -17.05 14.82 -13.23
N LYS A 417 -17.91 15.24 -14.18
CA LYS A 417 -19.08 16.09 -13.90
C LYS A 417 -18.71 17.36 -13.12
N LYS A 418 -17.78 18.15 -13.67
CA LYS A 418 -17.29 19.40 -13.05
C LYS A 418 -18.39 20.45 -12.87
N ASP A 419 -19.43 20.41 -13.69
CA ASP A 419 -20.58 21.34 -13.64
C ASP A 419 -21.69 20.89 -12.66
N ALA A 420 -21.48 19.81 -11.91
CA ALA A 420 -22.43 19.36 -10.90
C ALA A 420 -22.61 20.41 -9.79
N ASP A 421 -23.84 20.51 -9.26
CA ASP A 421 -24.21 21.47 -8.21
C ASP A 421 -23.25 21.40 -7.01
N CYS A 422 -22.65 22.55 -6.68
CA CYS A 422 -21.66 22.69 -5.62
C CYS A 422 -22.27 23.34 -4.39
N LYS A 423 -22.80 22.51 -3.49
CA LYS A 423 -23.51 22.96 -2.28
C LYS A 423 -22.61 23.71 -1.30
N LEU A 424 -21.33 23.36 -1.26
CA LEU A 424 -20.32 24.00 -0.42
C LEU A 424 -19.08 24.27 -1.26
N ALA A 425 -18.97 25.52 -1.74
CA ALA A 425 -17.85 25.96 -2.55
C ALA A 425 -16.57 26.14 -1.71
N PRO A 426 -15.38 25.98 -2.33
CA PRO A 426 -15.16 25.45 -3.67
C PRO A 426 -15.32 23.93 -3.73
N CYS A 427 -15.57 23.38 -4.93
CA CYS A 427 -15.68 21.94 -5.18
C CYS A 427 -14.59 21.45 -6.13
N SER A 428 -14.22 20.18 -6.00
CA SER A 428 -13.36 19.49 -6.97
C SER A 428 -14.15 19.10 -8.21
N PHE A 429 -14.90 18.00 -8.12
CA PHE A 429 -15.76 17.47 -9.18
C PHE A 429 -16.95 16.71 -8.58
N ASN A 430 -18.00 16.49 -9.39
CA ASN A 430 -19.23 15.84 -8.97
C ASN A 430 -19.87 16.46 -7.70
N GLY A 431 -19.76 17.79 -7.55
CA GLY A 431 -20.33 18.56 -6.44
C GLY A 431 -19.65 18.36 -5.08
N ALA A 432 -18.50 17.69 -5.03
CA ALA A 432 -17.78 17.43 -3.78
C ALA A 432 -16.96 18.66 -3.35
N HIS A 433 -17.26 19.20 -2.16
CA HIS A 433 -16.47 20.28 -1.56
C HIS A 433 -14.99 19.89 -1.44
N GLN A 434 -14.08 20.79 -1.80
CA GLN A 434 -12.64 20.62 -1.62
C GLN A 434 -11.96 21.98 -1.42
N PRO A 435 -11.17 22.19 -0.34
CA PRO A 435 -10.30 23.36 -0.21
C PRO A 435 -9.32 23.46 -1.39
N PRO A 436 -9.06 24.67 -1.92
CA PRO A 436 -8.23 24.82 -3.10
C PRO A 436 -6.77 24.48 -2.79
N LEU A 437 -6.27 23.37 -3.32
CA LEU A 437 -4.91 22.85 -3.07
C LEU A 437 -3.82 23.89 -3.40
N GLN A 438 -3.97 24.65 -4.48
CA GLN A 438 -3.00 25.70 -4.84
C GLN A 438 -2.91 26.83 -3.80
N LYS A 439 -3.93 27.02 -2.96
CA LYS A 439 -3.92 28.03 -1.89
C LYS A 439 -3.57 27.43 -0.53
N THR A 440 -4.04 26.21 -0.24
CA THR A 440 -3.97 25.60 1.09
C THR A 440 -2.92 24.50 1.22
N PHE A 441 -2.32 24.03 0.11
CA PHE A 441 -1.39 22.91 0.06
C PHE A 441 -0.48 22.96 -1.18
N ALA A 442 0.16 24.12 -1.39
CA ALA A 442 0.80 24.45 -2.65
C ALA A 442 2.13 23.74 -2.88
N ASN A 443 2.91 23.52 -1.82
CA ASN A 443 4.34 23.21 -1.93
C ASN A 443 4.74 21.89 -1.25
N GLU A 444 3.91 21.40 -0.35
CA GLU A 444 4.14 20.19 0.44
C GLU A 444 4.14 18.94 -0.46
N ASP A 445 4.63 17.82 0.05
CA ASP A 445 4.69 16.59 -0.72
C ASP A 445 3.30 16.01 -1.00
N LEU A 446 3.10 15.47 -2.20
CA LEU A 446 1.87 14.81 -2.63
C LEU A 446 2.20 13.40 -3.10
N PHE A 447 1.74 12.40 -2.36
CA PHE A 447 1.90 10.98 -2.72
C PHE A 447 0.65 10.47 -3.44
N ILE A 448 0.84 9.99 -4.66
CA ILE A 448 -0.19 9.26 -5.41
C ILE A 448 0.16 7.76 -5.35
N MET A 449 -0.79 6.91 -4.97
CA MET A 449 -0.52 5.50 -4.66
C MET A 449 -1.51 4.53 -5.31
N SER A 450 -1.34 3.23 -5.04
CA SER A 450 -2.14 2.13 -5.62
C SER A 450 -2.09 2.15 -7.15
N TYR A 451 -3.22 2.28 -7.84
CA TYR A 451 -3.22 2.21 -9.31
C TYR A 451 -2.38 3.31 -9.96
N PHE A 452 -2.21 4.47 -9.32
CA PHE A 452 -1.29 5.49 -9.83
C PHE A 452 0.14 4.92 -9.96
N TYR A 453 0.61 4.19 -8.94
CA TYR A 453 1.89 3.50 -8.98
C TYR A 453 1.87 2.36 -10.02
N ASP A 454 0.84 1.50 -9.97
CA ASP A 454 0.75 0.31 -10.83
C ASP A 454 0.71 0.61 -12.33
N ARG A 455 0.27 1.81 -12.75
CA ARG A 455 0.22 2.21 -14.17
C ARG A 455 1.40 3.04 -14.64
N THR A 456 2.17 3.61 -13.73
CA THR A 456 3.28 4.51 -14.07
C THR A 456 4.64 3.88 -13.84
N ALA A 457 4.83 3.18 -12.72
CA ALA A 457 6.12 2.60 -12.34
C ALA A 457 6.61 1.51 -13.32
N PRO A 458 5.77 0.56 -13.81
CA PRO A 458 6.22 -0.41 -14.81
C PRO A 458 6.67 0.22 -16.13
N LEU A 459 6.24 1.44 -16.42
CA LEU A 459 6.64 2.21 -17.60
C LEU A 459 7.86 3.11 -17.34
N GLY A 460 8.53 2.96 -16.19
CA GLY A 460 9.79 3.61 -15.88
C GLY A 460 9.66 5.06 -15.40
N MET A 461 8.48 5.49 -14.97
CA MET A 461 8.33 6.80 -14.32
C MET A 461 9.16 6.85 -13.04
N PRO A 462 9.89 7.95 -12.77
CA PRO A 462 10.67 8.11 -11.55
C PRO A 462 9.76 8.21 -10.32
N GLU A 463 10.33 8.06 -9.12
CA GLU A 463 9.59 8.21 -7.86
C GLU A 463 9.00 9.61 -7.66
N SER A 464 9.50 10.62 -8.40
CA SER A 464 8.94 11.95 -8.41
C SER A 464 8.94 12.55 -9.80
N PHE A 465 7.79 13.07 -10.21
CA PHE A 465 7.56 13.64 -11.54
C PHE A 465 6.46 14.70 -11.48
N THR A 466 6.30 15.45 -12.56
CA THR A 466 5.25 16.46 -12.73
C THR A 466 4.04 15.89 -13.48
N LEU A 467 2.87 16.50 -13.33
CA LEU A 467 1.71 16.11 -14.12
C LEU A 467 1.91 16.32 -15.64
N ARG A 468 2.88 17.16 -16.04
CA ARG A 468 3.33 17.27 -17.43
C ARG A 468 4.04 16.00 -17.90
N ASP A 469 4.92 15.44 -17.09
CA ASP A 469 5.58 14.16 -17.41
C ASP A 469 4.54 13.02 -17.55
N LEU A 470 3.50 13.03 -16.70
CA LEU A 470 2.38 12.09 -16.84
C LEU A 470 1.59 12.30 -18.15
N GLN A 471 1.41 13.56 -18.57
CA GLN A 471 0.77 13.90 -19.84
C GLN A 471 1.59 13.38 -21.03
N ASP A 472 2.90 13.57 -21.00
CA ASP A 472 3.81 13.10 -22.05
C ASP A 472 3.85 11.57 -22.12
N LEU A 473 3.89 10.89 -20.95
CA LEU A 473 3.76 9.44 -20.86
C LEU A 473 2.44 8.97 -21.49
N THR A 474 1.32 9.61 -21.14
CA THR A 474 0.00 9.28 -21.69
C THR A 474 0.00 9.38 -23.21
N ALA A 475 0.57 10.45 -23.77
CA ALA A 475 0.65 10.64 -25.21
C ALA A 475 1.45 9.53 -25.91
N ALA A 476 2.59 9.13 -25.32
CA ALA A 476 3.43 8.05 -25.84
C ALA A 476 2.72 6.68 -25.78
N VAL A 477 2.04 6.37 -24.68
CA VAL A 477 1.29 5.11 -24.54
C VAL A 477 0.13 5.05 -25.54
N CYS A 478 -0.67 6.11 -25.64
CA CYS A 478 -1.82 6.17 -26.54
C CYS A 478 -1.43 6.10 -28.04
N ALA A 479 -0.20 6.47 -28.39
CA ALA A 479 0.31 6.39 -29.76
C ALA A 479 0.49 4.95 -30.29
N GLY A 480 0.38 3.95 -29.41
CA GLY A 480 0.38 2.53 -29.76
C GLY A 480 1.75 1.96 -30.15
N GLN A 481 1.74 0.68 -30.54
CA GLN A 481 2.94 -0.16 -30.65
C GLN A 481 4.03 0.41 -31.56
N SER A 482 3.67 1.08 -32.66
CA SER A 482 4.63 1.70 -33.57
C SER A 482 5.47 2.82 -32.93
N ASN A 483 5.00 3.38 -31.80
CA ASN A 483 5.65 4.48 -31.08
C ASN A 483 6.19 4.04 -29.71
N TRP A 484 6.07 2.76 -29.34
CA TRP A 484 6.51 2.24 -28.05
C TRP A 484 8.02 1.96 -27.95
N GLY A 485 8.80 2.32 -28.97
CA GLY A 485 10.27 2.19 -28.95
C GLY A 485 10.93 2.88 -27.76
N VAL A 486 10.30 3.93 -27.21
CA VAL A 486 10.78 4.62 -25.99
C VAL A 486 10.75 3.73 -24.73
N PHE A 487 10.01 2.62 -24.74
CA PHE A 487 9.87 1.70 -23.62
C PHE A 487 10.73 0.43 -23.74
N GLU A 488 11.43 0.20 -24.86
CA GLU A 488 12.20 -1.04 -25.13
C GLU A 488 13.37 -1.27 -24.13
N GLY A 489 13.84 -0.22 -23.46
CA GLY A 489 14.85 -0.29 -22.41
C GLY A 489 14.30 -0.45 -20.99
N ILE A 490 12.98 -0.51 -20.82
CA ILE A 490 12.31 -0.46 -19.52
C ILE A 490 11.71 -1.81 -19.19
N GLY A 491 12.50 -2.68 -18.54
CA GLY A 491 12.03 -3.94 -17.95
C GLY A 491 10.99 -4.68 -18.80
N ASP A 492 9.80 -4.86 -18.22
CA ASP A 492 8.67 -5.57 -18.83
C ASP A 492 7.61 -4.62 -19.44
N ALA A 493 7.96 -3.35 -19.70
CA ALA A 493 7.03 -2.30 -20.10
C ALA A 493 6.28 -2.63 -21.40
N ILE A 494 6.99 -3.17 -22.40
CA ILE A 494 6.37 -3.54 -23.69
C ILE A 494 5.30 -4.62 -23.50
N ASN A 495 5.58 -5.65 -22.69
CA ASN A 495 4.62 -6.72 -22.42
C ASN A 495 3.43 -6.19 -21.60
N GLU A 496 3.67 -5.37 -20.57
CA GLU A 496 2.60 -4.72 -19.79
C GLU A 496 1.67 -3.90 -20.69
N LEU A 497 2.21 -3.16 -21.68
CA LEU A 497 1.43 -2.39 -22.64
C LEU A 497 0.67 -3.28 -23.63
N GLN A 498 1.29 -4.36 -24.13
CA GLN A 498 0.67 -5.30 -25.06
C GLN A 498 -0.47 -6.10 -24.42
N GLU A 499 -0.32 -6.50 -23.16
CA GLU A 499 -1.33 -7.26 -22.42
C GLU A 499 -2.49 -6.37 -21.91
N ARG A 500 -2.35 -5.03 -21.99
CA ARG A 500 -3.35 -4.08 -21.49
C ARG A 500 -3.75 -3.03 -22.54
N PRO A 501 -4.72 -3.34 -23.43
CA PRO A 501 -5.26 -2.36 -24.38
C PRO A 501 -5.77 -1.05 -23.76
N GLU A 502 -6.21 -1.08 -22.51
CA GLU A 502 -6.78 0.06 -21.77
C GLU A 502 -5.72 0.95 -21.08
N HIS A 503 -4.41 0.73 -21.26
CA HIS A 503 -3.40 1.53 -20.56
C HIS A 503 -3.47 3.03 -20.92
N CYS A 504 -3.83 3.34 -22.18
CA CYS A 504 -4.12 4.71 -22.62
C CYS A 504 -5.31 5.32 -21.85
N LEU A 505 -6.39 4.55 -21.65
CA LEU A 505 -7.56 4.94 -20.87
C LEU A 505 -7.16 5.26 -19.43
N ASP A 506 -6.41 4.35 -18.82
CA ASP A 506 -6.02 4.46 -17.41
C ASP A 506 -5.22 5.73 -17.15
N LEU A 507 -4.19 5.99 -17.95
CA LEU A 507 -3.34 7.17 -17.81
C LEU A 507 -4.10 8.47 -18.13
N SER A 508 -4.97 8.45 -19.13
CA SER A 508 -5.82 9.60 -19.47
C SER A 508 -6.76 9.94 -18.31
N PHE A 509 -7.38 8.93 -17.67
CA PHE A 509 -8.21 9.14 -16.50
C PHE A 509 -7.41 9.65 -15.30
N MET A 510 -6.22 9.10 -15.03
CA MET A 510 -5.34 9.58 -13.96
C MET A 510 -4.97 11.05 -14.14
N LEU A 511 -4.60 11.45 -15.37
CA LEU A 511 -4.29 12.84 -15.68
C LEU A 511 -5.52 13.74 -15.51
N SER A 512 -6.69 13.35 -16.04
CA SER A 512 -7.95 14.07 -15.85
C SER A 512 -8.31 14.21 -14.38
N LEU A 513 -8.20 13.14 -13.60
CA LEU A 513 -8.52 13.15 -12.16
C LEU A 513 -7.60 14.11 -11.40
N LEU A 514 -6.28 14.03 -11.60
CA LEU A 514 -5.30 14.86 -10.90
C LEU A 514 -5.37 16.33 -11.33
N HIS A 515 -5.34 16.59 -12.64
CA HIS A 515 -5.26 17.94 -13.17
C HIS A 515 -6.64 18.61 -13.24
N THR A 516 -7.62 17.99 -13.89
CA THR A 516 -8.96 18.58 -14.07
C THR A 516 -9.82 18.40 -12.82
N GLY A 517 -9.82 17.20 -12.22
CA GLY A 517 -10.65 16.87 -11.06
C GLY A 517 -10.21 17.62 -9.81
N TYR A 518 -8.98 17.38 -9.38
CA TYR A 518 -8.40 17.95 -8.16
C TYR A 518 -7.77 19.33 -8.33
N ASP A 519 -7.77 19.88 -9.55
CA ASP A 519 -7.28 21.23 -9.87
C ASP A 519 -5.78 21.44 -9.57
N LEU A 520 -4.98 20.40 -9.83
CA LEU A 520 -3.52 20.48 -9.72
C LEU A 520 -2.91 21.03 -11.01
N PRO A 521 -1.99 22.01 -10.96
CA PRO A 521 -1.38 22.54 -12.16
C PRO A 521 -0.41 21.53 -12.79
N LEU A 522 -0.18 21.63 -14.11
CA LEU A 522 0.66 20.64 -14.83
C LEU A 522 2.11 20.56 -14.33
N ASN A 523 2.63 21.65 -13.75
CA ASN A 523 3.96 21.70 -13.15
C ASN A 523 3.98 21.19 -11.70
N ARG A 524 2.84 20.79 -11.12
CA ARG A 524 2.79 20.23 -9.77
C ARG A 524 3.56 18.92 -9.76
N GLN A 525 4.56 18.85 -8.88
CA GLN A 525 5.26 17.62 -8.60
C GLN A 525 4.41 16.70 -7.72
N VAL A 526 4.39 15.42 -8.08
CA VAL A 526 3.80 14.31 -7.35
C VAL A 526 4.88 13.25 -7.08
N LYS A 527 4.63 12.39 -6.10
CA LYS A 527 5.51 11.30 -5.71
C LYS A 527 4.76 9.97 -5.77
N ILE A 528 5.43 8.93 -6.24
CA ILE A 528 4.96 7.55 -6.21
C ILE A 528 5.95 6.72 -5.40
N ALA A 529 5.43 5.78 -4.63
CA ALA A 529 6.26 4.79 -3.95
C ALA A 529 5.44 3.52 -3.71
N LYS A 530 6.08 2.37 -3.88
CA LYS A 530 5.53 1.10 -3.39
C LYS A 530 5.77 0.93 -1.90
N LYS A 531 6.95 1.35 -1.45
CA LYS A 531 7.40 1.22 -0.07
C LYS A 531 8.08 2.49 0.41
N ILE A 532 7.93 2.79 1.70
CA ILE A 532 8.73 3.81 2.39
C ILE A 532 9.46 3.12 3.53
N ASN A 533 10.78 3.28 3.58
CA ASN A 533 11.65 2.64 4.58
C ASN A 533 11.47 1.10 4.65
N GLY A 534 11.23 0.45 3.51
CA GLY A 534 11.05 -1.00 3.41
C GLY A 534 9.63 -1.52 3.67
N ASN A 535 8.69 -0.65 4.08
CA ASN A 535 7.32 -1.00 4.44
C ASN A 535 6.34 -0.59 3.32
N GLU A 536 5.37 -1.45 3.01
CA GLU A 536 4.33 -1.21 2.00
C GLU A 536 3.55 0.07 2.29
N LEU A 537 3.39 0.88 1.24
CA LEU A 537 2.60 2.10 1.29
C LEU A 537 1.14 1.76 1.01
N GLY A 538 0.25 2.21 1.90
CA GLY A 538 -1.18 1.96 1.83
C GLY A 538 -1.84 2.33 3.16
N TRP A 539 -3.09 1.92 3.38
CA TRP A 539 -3.82 2.29 4.60
C TRP A 539 -3.56 1.34 5.78
N CYS A 540 -3.03 0.14 5.56
CA CYS A 540 -3.01 -0.93 6.57
C CYS A 540 -2.23 -0.58 7.84
N LEU A 541 -1.04 0.03 7.73
CA LEU A 541 -0.24 0.39 8.88
C LEU A 541 -0.96 1.38 9.81
N GLY A 542 -1.54 2.43 9.24
CA GLY A 542 -2.31 3.43 9.95
C GLY A 542 -3.53 2.83 10.66
N ALA A 543 -4.17 1.83 10.03
CA ALA A 543 -5.28 1.08 10.63
C ALA A 543 -4.83 0.07 11.70
N SER A 544 -3.58 -0.39 11.67
CA SER A 544 -3.00 -1.33 12.65
C SER A 544 -2.54 -0.66 13.94
N LEU A 545 -2.12 0.61 13.89
CA LEU A 545 -1.61 1.34 15.07
C LEU A 545 -2.59 1.35 16.26
N PRO A 546 -3.91 1.58 16.09
CA PRO A 546 -4.87 1.46 17.18
C PRO A 546 -4.97 0.05 17.78
N LEU A 547 -4.69 -1.00 17.00
CA LEU A 547 -4.78 -2.39 17.46
C LEU A 547 -3.73 -2.71 18.53
N LEU A 548 -2.66 -1.92 18.64
CA LEU A 548 -1.65 -2.07 19.67
C LEU A 548 -2.16 -1.70 21.07
N ASN A 549 -3.36 -1.12 21.18
CA ASN A 549 -4.01 -0.86 22.45
C ASN A 549 -5.03 -1.97 22.77
N LYS A 550 -4.97 -2.54 23.98
CA LYS A 550 -5.90 -3.60 24.43
C LYS A 550 -7.35 -3.11 24.56
N VAL A 551 -7.57 -1.79 24.70
CA VAL A 551 -8.95 -1.25 24.70
C VAL A 551 -9.62 -1.29 23.32
N SER A 552 -8.88 -1.63 22.26
CA SER A 552 -9.37 -1.69 20.88
C SER A 552 -10.17 -2.96 20.57
N GLY A 553 -10.83 -3.55 21.58
CA GLY A 553 -11.80 -4.62 21.37
C GLY A 553 -11.23 -6.01 21.19
N TRP A 554 -10.08 -6.33 21.78
CA TRP A 554 -9.53 -7.69 21.75
C TRP A 554 -8.82 -8.03 23.06
N GLN A 555 -8.74 -9.31 23.37
CA GLN A 555 -8.01 -9.83 24.52
C GLN A 555 -7.12 -10.98 24.10
N CYS A 556 -6.04 -11.20 24.84
CA CYS A 556 -5.19 -12.36 24.59
C CYS A 556 -6.02 -13.64 24.73
N ARG A 557 -5.93 -14.56 23.76
CA ARG A 557 -6.55 -15.88 23.88
C ARG A 557 -5.91 -16.62 25.05
N VAL A 558 -6.75 -17.13 25.96
CA VAL A 558 -6.28 -17.98 27.06
C VAL A 558 -5.75 -19.26 26.45
N LYS A 559 -4.47 -19.58 26.69
CA LYS A 559 -3.96 -20.92 26.39
C LYS A 559 -4.68 -21.88 27.35
N GLN A 560 -5.61 -22.68 26.85
CA GLN A 560 -6.02 -23.86 27.60
C GLN A 560 -4.77 -24.71 27.77
N VAL A 561 -4.27 -24.77 29.00
CA VAL A 561 -3.21 -25.70 29.37
C VAL A 561 -3.91 -27.06 29.42
N SER A 562 -3.84 -27.79 28.31
CA SER A 562 -4.28 -29.18 28.21
C SER A 562 -3.35 -30.11 28.97
#